data_AF-A0AAV5FTS5-F1
#
_entry.id   AF-A0AAV5FTS5-F1
#
_cell.length_a   1.000
_cell.length_b   1.000
_cell.length_c   1.000
_cell.angle_alpha   90.00
_cell.angle_beta   90.00
_cell.angle_gamma   90.00
#
_symmetry.space_group_name_H-M   'P 1'
#
loop_
_entity.id
_entity.type
_entity.pdbx_description
1 polymer ?
#
loop_
_entity_poly.entity_id
_entity_poly.type
_entity_poly.pdbx_seq_one_letter_code
_entity_poly.pdbx_strand_id
1 'polypeptide(L)'
;MERQVARQIVEFKCKTMEEELKKLGFKVNHHERNIKFLKSELNAVEEACVDLGTGIMCQLKVRHYLLASKMPLMKDILGFVATLGKVNDDNLSRILSEYLGMDNMLALVCKTYDSVKGLEKYDKNGFIDKSSGLHGLARTIGKVLDGRFTVFCLENLRPFSDVVNTDDPQRKLILQRPRLPGGESPPGFLDFAVNMIHLEQAHMSCLTASGHGLRETLFYSLFSHLQVYKTRADIESSLPWINDGAISLDGGILRPNGSFCLGDSKNLEVKFAVSRGVSSLPEDITDMEEQVKLKNWEKERLLEDMKREEDLLNQVKELYSKQKHELMGYLTQPAITQMAHGSPTVRSPATPGSNPFGAKPSHMQ
;
A
#
# COMPACT_ATOMS: atom_id res chain seq x y z
N MET A 1 -23.99 -57.48 -35.97
CA MET A 1 -23.40 -56.17 -36.36
C MET A 1 -23.42 -55.18 -35.20
N GLU A 2 -24.58 -54.90 -34.60
CA GLU A 2 -24.74 -53.90 -33.52
C GLU A 2 -23.86 -54.12 -32.28
N ARG A 3 -23.74 -55.38 -31.79
CA ARG A 3 -22.87 -55.69 -30.63
C ARG A 3 -21.38 -55.42 -30.87
N GLN A 4 -20.92 -55.51 -32.12
CA GLN A 4 -19.52 -55.31 -32.48
C GLN A 4 -19.20 -53.80 -32.57
N VAL A 5 -20.13 -53.02 -33.11
CA VAL A 5 -20.04 -51.55 -33.16
C VAL A 5 -20.08 -50.95 -31.76
N ALA A 6 -20.97 -51.44 -30.88
CA ALA A 6 -21.02 -51.00 -29.48
C ALA A 6 -19.70 -51.27 -28.72
N ARG A 7 -19.06 -52.42 -28.99
CA ARG A 7 -17.75 -52.77 -28.39
C ARG A 7 -16.64 -51.84 -28.85
N GLN A 8 -16.60 -51.52 -30.14
CA GLN A 8 -15.62 -50.59 -30.71
C GLN A 8 -15.78 -49.15 -30.20
N ILE A 9 -17.02 -48.69 -30.00
CA ILE A 9 -17.29 -47.37 -29.41
C ILE A 9 -16.78 -47.29 -27.97
N VAL A 10 -16.99 -48.34 -27.17
CA VAL A 10 -16.49 -48.40 -25.79
C VAL A 10 -14.97 -48.44 -25.76
N GLU A 11 -14.33 -49.23 -26.61
CA GLU A 11 -12.86 -49.26 -26.73
C GLU A 11 -12.27 -47.91 -27.14
N PHE A 12 -12.89 -47.23 -28.10
CA PHE A 12 -12.46 -45.89 -28.53
C PHE A 12 -12.58 -44.88 -27.38
N LYS A 13 -13.72 -44.85 -26.69
CA LYS A 13 -13.92 -43.96 -25.53
C LYS A 13 -12.96 -44.26 -24.39
N CYS A 14 -12.69 -45.53 -24.10
CA CYS A 14 -11.68 -45.92 -23.09
C CYS A 14 -10.29 -45.41 -23.46
N LYS A 15 -9.85 -45.58 -24.71
CA LYS A 15 -8.56 -45.07 -25.18
C LYS A 15 -8.46 -43.55 -25.06
N THR A 16 -9.50 -42.83 -25.46
CA THR A 16 -9.54 -41.36 -25.32
C THR A 16 -9.44 -40.94 -23.84
N MET A 17 -10.18 -41.60 -22.94
CA MET A 17 -10.09 -41.33 -21.50
C MET A 17 -8.70 -41.65 -20.92
N GLU A 18 -8.07 -42.74 -21.35
CA GLU A 18 -6.71 -43.11 -20.89
C GLU A 18 -5.67 -42.06 -21.31
N GLU A 19 -5.78 -41.52 -22.52
CA GLU A 19 -4.90 -40.45 -23.00
C GLU A 19 -5.09 -39.15 -22.22
N GLU A 20 -6.33 -38.77 -21.93
CA GLU A 20 -6.61 -37.60 -21.09
C GLU A 20 -6.11 -37.78 -19.66
N LEU A 21 -6.29 -38.96 -19.06
CA LEU A 21 -5.76 -39.29 -17.74
C LEU A 21 -4.23 -39.23 -17.69
N LYS A 22 -3.54 -39.72 -18.72
CA LYS A 22 -2.08 -39.57 -18.83
C LYS A 22 -1.67 -38.10 -18.89
N LYS A 23 -2.35 -37.28 -19.71
CA LYS A 23 -2.08 -35.83 -19.81
C LYS A 23 -2.29 -35.12 -18.48
N LEU A 24 -3.34 -35.50 -17.75
CA LEU A 24 -3.61 -34.97 -16.41
C LEU A 24 -2.53 -35.40 -15.41
N GLY A 25 -2.09 -36.66 -15.45
CA GLY A 25 -1.00 -37.17 -14.61
C GLY A 25 0.32 -36.43 -14.82
N PHE A 26 0.66 -36.06 -16.05
CA PHE A 26 1.82 -35.21 -16.32
C PHE A 26 1.68 -33.80 -15.73
N LYS A 27 0.49 -33.19 -15.82
CA LYS A 27 0.21 -31.89 -15.19
C LYS A 27 0.32 -31.96 -13.66
N VAL A 28 -0.21 -33.01 -13.02
CA VAL A 28 -0.10 -33.22 -11.57
C VAL A 28 1.37 -33.31 -11.16
N ASN A 29 2.16 -34.16 -11.82
CA ASN A 29 3.59 -34.28 -11.55
C ASN A 29 4.35 -32.95 -11.75
N HIS A 30 3.97 -32.16 -12.75
CA HIS A 30 4.55 -30.83 -12.97
C HIS A 30 4.22 -29.88 -11.79
N HIS A 31 2.97 -29.84 -11.35
CA HIS A 31 2.57 -29.01 -10.22
C HIS A 31 3.22 -29.48 -8.90
N GLU A 32 3.36 -30.79 -8.67
CA GLU A 32 4.07 -31.32 -7.49
C GLU A 32 5.54 -30.89 -7.46
N ARG A 33 6.23 -30.93 -8.62
CA ARG A 33 7.60 -30.42 -8.73
C ARG A 33 7.68 -28.92 -8.48
N ASN A 34 6.74 -28.14 -9.03
CA ASN A 34 6.68 -26.70 -8.78
C ASN A 34 6.43 -26.40 -7.30
N ILE A 35 5.54 -27.13 -6.63
CA ILE A 35 5.29 -26.97 -5.19
C ILE A 35 6.56 -27.31 -4.39
N LYS A 36 7.26 -28.39 -4.75
CA LYS A 36 8.51 -28.78 -4.08
C LYS A 36 9.61 -27.72 -4.25
N PHE A 37 9.71 -27.14 -5.45
CA PHE A 37 10.63 -26.04 -5.76
C PHE A 37 10.26 -24.75 -5.00
N LEU A 38 8.99 -24.36 -4.99
CA LEU A 38 8.52 -23.20 -4.24
C LEU A 38 8.75 -23.37 -2.74
N LYS A 39 8.60 -24.59 -2.20
CA LYS A 39 8.95 -24.89 -0.81
C LYS A 39 10.46 -24.74 -0.53
N SER A 40 11.34 -25.13 -1.45
CA SER A 40 12.78 -24.94 -1.26
C SER A 40 13.20 -23.48 -1.36
N GLU A 41 12.64 -22.72 -2.32
CA GLU A 41 12.87 -21.27 -2.43
C GLU A 41 12.35 -20.54 -1.18
N LEU A 42 11.18 -20.92 -0.69
CA LEU A 42 10.62 -20.39 0.55
C LEU A 42 11.51 -20.67 1.75
N ASN A 43 12.01 -21.90 1.91
CA ASN A 43 12.93 -22.23 2.99
C ASN A 43 14.23 -21.41 2.92
N ALA A 44 14.75 -21.17 1.72
CA ALA A 44 15.93 -20.32 1.51
C ALA A 44 15.63 -18.86 1.89
N VAL A 45 14.44 -18.35 1.57
CA VAL A 45 13.98 -17.04 2.02
C VAL A 45 13.77 -17.00 3.54
N GLU A 46 13.26 -18.07 4.16
CA GLU A 46 13.12 -18.17 5.62
C GLU A 46 14.47 -18.18 6.34
N GLU A 47 15.47 -18.87 5.77
CA GLU A 47 16.85 -18.90 6.30
C GLU A 47 17.55 -17.56 6.10
N ALA A 48 17.28 -16.88 4.98
CA ALA A 48 17.76 -15.54 4.67
C ALA A 48 17.06 -14.41 5.46
N CYS A 49 15.84 -14.67 5.97
CA CYS A 49 15.11 -13.73 6.83
C CYS A 49 15.44 -13.99 8.29
N VAL A 50 16.71 -13.75 8.68
CA VAL A 50 17.14 -13.84 10.08
C VAL A 50 16.49 -12.74 10.94
N ASP A 51 16.05 -11.64 10.31
CA ASP A 51 15.32 -10.59 10.99
C ASP A 51 13.90 -11.01 11.38
N LEU A 52 13.59 -10.66 12.62
CA LEU A 52 12.63 -11.39 13.44
C LEU A 52 11.19 -11.19 12.96
N GLY A 53 10.85 -9.99 12.46
CA GLY A 53 9.52 -9.65 11.94
C GLY A 53 9.16 -10.32 10.61
N THR A 54 10.13 -10.46 9.70
CA THR A 54 9.93 -11.04 8.36
C THR A 54 9.75 -12.54 8.40
N GLY A 55 10.61 -13.24 9.14
CA GLY A 55 10.50 -14.69 9.32
C GLY A 55 9.17 -15.10 9.93
N ILE A 56 8.65 -14.34 10.90
CA ILE A 56 7.38 -14.67 11.58
C ILE A 56 6.19 -14.54 10.64
N MET A 57 6.08 -13.45 9.90
CA MET A 57 4.96 -13.20 9.00
C MET A 57 4.96 -14.19 7.82
N CYS A 58 6.14 -14.51 7.27
CA CYS A 58 6.30 -15.56 6.26
C CYS A 58 5.84 -16.91 6.79
N GLN A 59 6.31 -17.32 7.97
CA GLN A 59 5.92 -18.59 8.60
C GLN A 59 4.42 -18.66 8.94
N LEU A 60 3.80 -17.55 9.33
CA LEU A 60 2.35 -17.48 9.56
C LEU A 60 1.54 -17.64 8.27
N LYS A 61 1.93 -16.98 7.18
CA LYS A 61 1.28 -17.16 5.87
C LYS A 61 1.40 -18.60 5.36
N VAL A 62 2.51 -19.28 5.66
CA VAL A 62 2.80 -20.63 5.15
C VAL A 62 2.20 -21.73 6.01
N ARG A 63 2.44 -21.72 7.32
CA ARG A 63 1.98 -22.77 8.25
C ARG A 63 0.51 -22.61 8.64
N HIS A 64 0.00 -21.39 8.59
CA HIS A 64 -1.31 -21.03 9.10
C HIS A 64 -2.12 -20.19 8.10
N TYR A 65 -1.94 -20.36 6.78
CA TYR A 65 -2.68 -19.64 5.72
C TYR A 65 -4.18 -19.47 5.99
N LEU A 66 -4.84 -20.54 6.44
CA LEU A 66 -6.29 -20.58 6.71
C LEU A 66 -6.71 -19.86 8.02
N LEU A 67 -5.77 -19.68 8.95
CA LEU A 67 -5.98 -18.97 10.23
C LEU A 67 -5.55 -17.51 10.11
N ALA A 68 -4.45 -17.23 9.41
CA ALA A 68 -3.96 -15.89 9.09
C ALA A 68 -4.97 -15.11 8.23
N SER A 69 -5.62 -15.74 7.25
CA SER A 69 -6.67 -15.10 6.44
C SER A 69 -7.95 -14.78 7.23
N LYS A 70 -8.16 -15.42 8.39
CA LYS A 70 -9.30 -15.16 9.30
C LYS A 70 -8.96 -14.20 10.43
N MET A 71 -7.71 -13.79 10.56
CA MET A 71 -7.28 -12.87 11.60
C MET A 71 -7.52 -11.43 11.17
N PRO A 72 -8.32 -10.64 11.93
CA PRO A 72 -8.55 -9.22 11.62
C PRO A 72 -7.26 -8.42 11.46
N LEU A 73 -6.24 -8.76 12.26
CA LEU A 73 -4.92 -8.13 12.24
C LEU A 73 -4.19 -8.23 10.90
N MET A 74 -4.45 -9.29 10.12
CA MET A 74 -3.71 -9.61 8.90
C MET A 74 -4.37 -9.06 7.63
N LYS A 75 -5.63 -8.60 7.73
CA LYS A 75 -6.47 -8.25 6.58
C LYS A 75 -5.89 -7.12 5.72
N ASP A 76 -5.22 -6.18 6.37
CA ASP A 76 -4.75 -4.93 5.77
C ASP A 76 -3.22 -4.85 5.69
N ILE A 77 -2.52 -5.94 6.02
CA ILE A 77 -1.07 -6.08 5.87
C ILE A 77 -0.77 -6.53 4.44
N LEU A 78 -0.07 -5.70 3.68
CA LEU A 78 0.32 -6.02 2.30
C LEU A 78 1.51 -6.99 2.27
N GLY A 79 2.54 -6.71 3.05
CA GLY A 79 3.77 -7.48 3.08
C GLY A 79 4.97 -6.62 3.46
N PHE A 80 6.17 -7.10 3.13
CA PHE A 80 7.42 -6.37 3.37
C PHE A 80 7.84 -5.60 2.13
N VAL A 81 8.50 -4.45 2.32
CA VAL A 81 9.00 -3.61 1.21
C VAL A 81 9.76 -4.44 0.17
N ALA A 82 10.67 -5.32 0.60
CA ALA A 82 11.45 -6.22 -0.27
C ALA A 82 10.61 -7.08 -1.23
N THR A 83 9.39 -7.43 -0.82
CA THR A 83 8.49 -8.34 -1.54
C THR A 83 7.44 -7.62 -2.40
N LEU A 84 7.26 -6.32 -2.19
CA LEU A 84 6.18 -5.55 -2.82
C LEU A 84 6.57 -4.92 -4.16
N GLY A 85 7.85 -4.96 -4.51
CA GLY A 85 8.39 -4.47 -5.76
C GLY A 85 9.37 -5.45 -6.39
N LYS A 86 9.48 -5.40 -7.72
CA LYS A 86 10.46 -6.15 -8.49
C LYS A 86 11.33 -5.19 -9.29
N VAL A 87 12.54 -5.61 -9.67
CA VAL A 87 13.44 -4.80 -10.49
C VAL A 87 13.97 -5.61 -11.67
N ASN A 88 14.49 -4.95 -12.69
CA ASN A 88 14.84 -5.63 -13.95
C ASN A 88 16.03 -6.57 -13.84
N ASP A 89 17.00 -6.25 -12.99
CA ASP A 89 18.23 -7.00 -12.86
C ASP A 89 18.76 -7.03 -11.43
N ASP A 90 19.65 -7.99 -11.17
CA ASP A 90 20.18 -8.26 -9.85
C ASP A 90 21.09 -7.14 -9.31
N ASN A 91 21.79 -6.44 -10.20
CA ASN A 91 22.70 -5.38 -9.79
C ASN A 91 21.92 -4.15 -9.30
N LEU A 92 20.90 -3.74 -10.04
CA LEU A 92 19.98 -2.69 -9.60
C LEU A 92 19.26 -3.08 -8.30
N SER A 93 18.86 -4.36 -8.18
CA SER A 93 18.27 -4.89 -6.94
C SER A 93 19.18 -4.68 -5.75
N ARG A 94 20.45 -5.09 -5.86
CA ARG A 94 21.45 -4.94 -4.82
C ARG A 94 21.65 -3.48 -4.44
N ILE A 95 21.86 -2.58 -5.42
CA ILE A 95 22.16 -1.17 -5.15
C ILE A 95 20.97 -0.45 -4.51
N LEU A 96 19.74 -0.70 -4.97
CA LEU A 96 18.55 -0.12 -4.34
C LEU A 96 18.31 -0.65 -2.92
N SER A 97 18.63 -1.92 -2.68
CA SER A 97 18.52 -2.52 -1.35
C SER A 97 19.57 -1.95 -0.39
N GLU A 98 20.79 -1.69 -0.88
CA GLU A 98 21.85 -1.00 -0.14
C GLU A 98 21.52 0.47 0.11
N TYR A 99 20.89 1.12 -0.86
CA TYR A 99 20.33 2.45 -0.65
C TYR A 99 19.28 2.42 0.47
N LEU A 100 18.26 1.58 0.40
CA LEU A 100 17.20 1.59 1.42
C LEU A 100 17.70 1.17 2.81
N GLY A 101 18.64 0.23 2.86
CA GLY A 101 19.08 -0.40 4.10
C GLY A 101 18.08 -1.45 4.61
N MET A 102 18.56 -2.35 5.47
CA MET A 102 17.79 -3.51 5.94
C MET A 102 16.53 -3.12 6.71
N ASP A 103 16.60 -2.09 7.57
CA ASP A 103 15.45 -1.62 8.36
C ASP A 103 14.24 -1.25 7.48
N ASN A 104 14.49 -0.65 6.31
CA ASN A 104 13.45 -0.29 5.35
C ASN A 104 13.05 -1.47 4.47
N MET A 105 14.00 -2.29 4.02
CA MET A 105 13.71 -3.47 3.20
C MET A 105 12.81 -4.48 3.92
N LEU A 106 12.98 -4.59 5.24
CA LEU A 106 12.23 -5.50 6.12
C LEU A 106 11.04 -4.81 6.80
N ALA A 107 10.76 -3.56 6.45
CA ALA A 107 9.63 -2.84 7.01
C ALA A 107 8.32 -3.47 6.54
N LEU A 108 7.38 -3.63 7.47
CA LEU A 108 6.04 -4.11 7.19
C LEU A 108 5.18 -2.98 6.62
N VAL A 109 4.32 -3.29 5.64
CA VAL A 109 3.44 -2.30 5.02
C VAL A 109 1.99 -2.63 5.34
N CYS A 110 1.32 -1.70 6.02
CA CYS A 110 -0.09 -1.75 6.38
C CYS A 110 -0.89 -0.71 5.59
N LYS A 111 -2.13 -1.03 5.22
CA LYS A 111 -3.03 -0.06 4.59
C LYS A 111 -3.50 1.02 5.57
N THR A 112 -3.90 0.59 6.77
CA THR A 112 -4.63 1.41 7.75
C THR A 112 -3.87 1.55 9.07
N TYR A 113 -4.10 2.68 9.76
CA TYR A 113 -3.46 2.91 11.07
C TYR A 113 -3.96 1.94 12.15
N ASP A 114 -5.21 1.50 12.05
CA ASP A 114 -5.76 0.50 12.97
C ASP A 114 -5.06 -0.86 12.87
N SER A 115 -4.53 -1.20 11.69
CA SER A 115 -3.66 -2.38 11.54
C SER A 115 -2.35 -2.21 12.29
N VAL A 116 -1.75 -1.02 12.25
CA VAL A 116 -0.53 -0.70 13.01
C VAL A 116 -0.78 -0.83 14.51
N LYS A 117 -1.89 -0.29 15.02
CA LYS A 117 -2.29 -0.46 16.44
C LYS A 117 -2.52 -1.92 16.81
N GLY A 118 -2.95 -2.74 15.86
CA GLY A 118 -3.15 -4.16 16.07
C GLY A 118 -1.84 -4.94 16.22
N LEU A 119 -0.74 -4.45 15.65
CA LEU A 119 0.56 -5.14 15.65
C LEU A 119 1.22 -5.12 17.03
N GLU A 120 1.05 -4.05 17.79
CA GLU A 120 1.64 -3.89 19.10
C GLU A 120 0.68 -3.20 20.07
N LYS A 121 0.52 -3.79 21.26
CA LYS A 121 -0.26 -3.20 22.34
C LYS A 121 0.63 -2.92 23.53
N TYR A 122 0.20 -1.94 24.30
CA TYR A 122 0.86 -1.52 25.52
C TYR A 122 -0.08 -1.75 26.70
N ASP A 123 0.49 -2.16 27.83
CA ASP A 123 -0.23 -2.24 29.09
C ASP A 123 -0.47 -0.84 29.69
N LYS A 124 -1.14 -0.78 30.85
CA LYS A 124 -1.44 0.49 31.54
C LYS A 124 -0.19 1.25 32.00
N ASN A 125 0.95 0.59 32.09
CA ASN A 125 2.21 1.17 32.50
C ASN A 125 3.07 1.60 31.29
N GLY A 126 2.60 1.36 30.06
CA GLY A 126 3.34 1.65 28.84
C GLY A 126 4.36 0.58 28.44
N PHE A 127 4.32 -0.62 29.05
CA PHE A 127 5.14 -1.75 28.61
C PHE A 127 4.45 -2.52 27.48
N ILE A 128 5.26 -3.05 26.56
CA ILE A 128 4.77 -3.87 25.44
C ILE A 128 4.12 -5.16 26.00
N ASP A 129 2.87 -5.40 25.63
CA ASP A 129 2.18 -6.65 25.92
C ASP A 129 2.65 -7.75 24.95
N LYS A 130 3.64 -8.52 25.41
CA LYS A 130 4.26 -9.65 24.68
C LYS A 130 3.31 -10.82 24.41
N SER A 131 2.07 -10.80 24.91
CA SER A 131 1.06 -11.83 24.66
C SER A 131 0.12 -11.49 23.50
N SER A 132 0.19 -10.26 22.99
CA SER A 132 -0.76 -9.72 22.02
C SER A 132 -0.10 -9.33 20.68
N GLY A 133 -0.92 -9.04 19.67
CA GLY A 133 -0.46 -8.54 18.38
C GLY A 133 0.56 -9.47 17.70
N LEU A 134 1.56 -8.87 17.08
CA LEU A 134 2.64 -9.59 16.39
C LEU A 134 3.52 -10.38 17.38
N HIS A 135 3.70 -9.89 18.61
CA HIS A 135 4.45 -10.57 19.68
C HIS A 135 3.78 -11.88 20.11
N GLY A 136 2.46 -11.86 20.31
CA GLY A 136 1.69 -13.06 20.61
C GLY A 136 1.76 -14.07 19.46
N LEU A 137 1.65 -13.59 18.22
CA LEU A 137 1.77 -14.42 17.00
C LEU A 137 3.16 -15.02 16.83
N ALA A 138 4.22 -14.28 17.13
CA ALA A 138 5.59 -14.79 17.15
C ALA A 138 5.69 -16.04 18.04
N ARG A 139 5.10 -15.92 19.23
CA ARG A 139 5.20 -16.95 20.27
C ARG A 139 4.48 -18.24 19.91
N THR A 140 3.36 -18.16 19.17
CA THR A 140 2.63 -19.36 18.74
C THR A 140 3.45 -20.23 17.77
N ILE A 141 4.39 -19.63 17.05
CA ILE A 141 5.33 -20.34 16.17
C ILE A 141 6.71 -20.57 16.81
N GLY A 142 6.84 -20.36 18.12
CA GLY A 142 8.07 -20.60 18.87
C GLY A 142 9.16 -19.54 18.65
N LYS A 143 8.80 -18.38 18.10
CA LYS A 143 9.69 -17.23 17.93
C LYS A 143 9.39 -16.17 19.00
N VAL A 144 10.37 -15.34 19.30
CA VAL A 144 10.20 -14.16 20.15
C VAL A 144 10.55 -12.97 19.29
N LEU A 145 9.78 -11.90 19.34
CA LEU A 145 10.17 -10.60 18.75
C LEU A 145 10.95 -9.81 19.79
N ASP A 146 12.17 -9.46 19.43
CA ASP A 146 13.08 -8.63 20.19
C ASP A 146 13.63 -7.53 19.29
N GLY A 147 13.86 -6.35 19.85
CA GLY A 147 14.23 -5.16 19.09
C GLY A 147 13.05 -4.43 18.42
N ARG A 148 13.39 -3.36 17.69
CA ARG A 148 12.43 -2.51 16.97
C ARG A 148 12.25 -3.03 15.55
N PHE A 149 11.05 -2.89 15.01
CA PHE A 149 10.76 -3.14 13.61
C PHE A 149 10.01 -1.94 13.01
N THR A 150 10.21 -1.70 11.72
CA THR A 150 9.61 -0.57 11.00
C THR A 150 8.27 -0.96 10.40
N VAL A 151 7.28 -0.07 10.49
CA VAL A 151 5.97 -0.25 9.85
C VAL A 151 5.62 1.00 9.06
N PHE A 152 5.37 0.85 7.77
CA PHE A 152 4.79 1.89 6.92
C PHE A 152 3.28 1.75 6.90
N CYS A 153 2.57 2.84 7.19
CA CYS A 153 1.11 2.92 7.08
C CYS A 153 0.73 3.76 5.86
N LEU A 154 0.14 3.15 4.83
CA LEU A 154 -0.19 3.86 3.59
C LEU A 154 -1.13 5.05 3.81
N GLU A 155 -2.09 4.93 4.72
CA GLU A 155 -3.00 6.01 5.12
C GLU A 155 -2.27 7.24 5.68
N ASN A 156 -1.11 7.05 6.32
CA ASN A 156 -0.34 8.13 6.94
C ASN A 156 0.78 8.65 6.03
N LEU A 157 1.06 7.98 4.92
CA LEU A 157 2.04 8.44 3.95
C LEU A 157 1.44 9.57 3.11
N ARG A 158 2.28 10.58 2.83
CA ARG A 158 1.91 11.63 1.88
C ARG A 158 2.10 11.09 0.46
N PRO A 159 1.02 10.96 -0.33
CA PRO A 159 1.14 10.51 -1.70
C PRO A 159 1.83 11.58 -2.56
N PHE A 160 2.43 11.14 -3.66
CA PHE A 160 2.87 12.00 -4.74
C PHE A 160 1.68 12.82 -5.26
N SER A 161 1.85 14.13 -5.33
CA SER A 161 0.78 15.08 -5.62
C SER A 161 0.66 15.47 -7.09
N ASP A 162 1.62 15.08 -7.95
CA ASP A 162 1.61 15.44 -9.36
C ASP A 162 1.07 14.28 -10.23
N VAL A 163 1.37 14.34 -11.54
CA VAL A 163 0.73 13.49 -12.54
C VAL A 163 1.33 12.08 -12.55
N VAL A 164 0.45 11.09 -12.44
CA VAL A 164 0.77 9.68 -12.71
C VAL A 164 0.35 9.38 -14.15
N ASN A 165 1.23 8.77 -14.94
CA ASN A 165 0.89 8.36 -16.30
C ASN A 165 -0.04 7.14 -16.27
N THR A 166 -1.33 7.35 -16.44
CA THR A 166 -2.35 6.29 -16.42
C THR A 166 -2.34 5.42 -17.67
N ASP A 167 -1.74 5.89 -18.77
CA ASP A 167 -1.64 5.15 -20.03
C ASP A 167 -0.45 4.17 -20.02
N ASP A 168 0.48 4.34 -19.08
CA ASP A 168 1.57 3.39 -18.84
C ASP A 168 1.03 2.21 -18.00
N PRO A 169 1.19 0.94 -18.45
CA PRO A 169 0.73 -0.24 -17.69
C PRO A 169 1.35 -0.37 -16.30
N GLN A 170 2.51 0.23 -16.06
CA GLN A 170 3.18 0.28 -14.77
C GLN A 170 2.87 1.57 -13.97
N ARG A 171 1.99 2.44 -14.49
CA ARG A 171 1.53 3.70 -13.89
C ARG A 171 2.68 4.54 -13.36
N LYS A 172 3.68 4.79 -14.20
CA LYS A 172 4.89 5.53 -13.82
C LYS A 172 4.58 6.98 -13.46
N LEU A 173 5.37 7.54 -12.55
CA LEU A 173 5.26 8.94 -12.13
C LEU A 173 5.86 9.85 -13.21
N ILE A 174 5.20 10.97 -13.53
CA ILE A 174 5.73 11.98 -14.45
C ILE A 174 6.62 12.93 -13.64
N LEU A 175 7.90 12.58 -13.51
CA LEU A 175 8.90 13.36 -12.80
C LEU A 175 9.71 14.23 -13.76
N GLN A 176 10.02 15.45 -13.35
CA GLN A 176 10.82 16.37 -14.16
C GLN A 176 12.27 15.87 -14.25
N ARG A 177 12.67 15.44 -15.46
CA ARG A 177 14.05 15.00 -15.72
C ARG A 177 15.03 16.17 -15.54
N PRO A 178 16.22 15.93 -14.97
CA PRO A 178 17.25 16.95 -14.87
C PRO A 178 17.69 17.39 -16.27
N ARG A 179 17.98 18.69 -16.41
CA ARG A 179 18.41 19.30 -17.67
C ARG A 179 19.60 20.22 -17.43
N LEU A 180 20.61 20.08 -18.27
CA LEU A 180 21.74 20.99 -18.35
C LEU A 180 21.28 22.35 -18.90
N PRO A 181 22.11 23.42 -18.81
CA PRO A 181 21.77 24.74 -19.37
C PRO A 181 21.45 24.70 -20.88
N GLY A 182 22.00 23.73 -21.61
CA GLY A 182 21.70 23.48 -23.03
C GLY A 182 20.39 22.70 -23.29
N GLY A 183 19.64 22.33 -22.25
CA GLY A 183 18.38 21.58 -22.34
C GLY A 183 18.52 20.05 -22.42
N GLU A 184 19.75 19.56 -22.65
CA GLU A 184 20.09 18.14 -22.68
C GLU A 184 20.03 17.49 -21.29
N SER A 185 19.78 16.18 -21.23
CA SER A 185 19.86 15.44 -19.97
C SER A 185 21.32 15.25 -19.55
N PRO A 186 21.64 15.30 -18.24
CA PRO A 186 22.97 15.01 -17.75
C PRO A 186 23.49 13.66 -18.27
N PRO A 187 24.78 13.57 -18.65
CA PRO A 187 25.38 12.32 -19.07
C PRO A 187 25.13 11.21 -18.05
N GLY A 188 24.84 10.01 -18.56
CA GLY A 188 24.65 8.83 -17.71
C GLY A 188 23.34 8.76 -16.93
N PHE A 189 22.50 9.80 -16.89
CA PHE A 189 21.17 9.72 -16.28
C PHE A 189 20.30 8.67 -17.00
N LEU A 190 19.70 7.76 -16.23
CA LEU A 190 18.87 6.67 -16.75
C LEU A 190 17.39 6.94 -16.52
N ASP A 191 16.97 7.02 -15.27
CA ASP A 191 15.61 7.34 -14.83
C ASP A 191 15.59 7.61 -13.32
N PHE A 192 14.41 7.85 -12.77
CA PHE A 192 14.18 7.87 -11.33
C PHE A 192 13.95 6.45 -10.79
N ALA A 193 14.54 6.15 -9.63
CA ALA A 193 14.48 4.82 -9.02
C ALA A 193 13.04 4.35 -8.76
N VAL A 194 12.15 5.25 -8.34
CA VAL A 194 10.72 4.95 -8.14
C VAL A 194 10.05 4.41 -9.39
N ASN A 195 10.48 4.82 -10.59
CA ASN A 195 9.96 4.36 -11.88
C ASN A 195 10.62 3.08 -12.40
N MET A 196 11.70 2.62 -11.75
CA MET A 196 12.38 1.36 -12.06
C MET A 196 11.85 0.17 -11.26
N ILE A 197 11.04 0.42 -10.21
CA ILE A 197 10.31 -0.62 -9.50
C ILE A 197 9.13 -1.08 -10.35
N HIS A 198 9.06 -2.38 -10.60
CA HIS A 198 7.94 -3.07 -11.22
C HIS A 198 6.98 -3.52 -10.14
N LEU A 199 5.69 -3.24 -10.33
CA LEU A 199 4.65 -3.62 -9.39
C LEU A 199 3.76 -4.69 -10.02
N GLU A 200 3.18 -5.51 -9.16
CA GLU A 200 2.08 -6.40 -9.54
C GLU A 200 0.79 -5.60 -9.69
N GLN A 201 -0.12 -6.05 -10.55
CA GLN A 201 -1.36 -5.32 -10.84
C GLN A 201 -2.20 -5.06 -9.58
N ALA A 202 -2.21 -6.02 -8.67
CA ALA A 202 -2.85 -5.90 -7.37
C ALA A 202 -2.34 -4.72 -6.52
N HIS A 203 -1.19 -4.14 -6.82
CA HIS A 203 -0.56 -3.06 -6.06
C HIS A 203 -0.54 -1.69 -6.79
N MET A 204 -1.10 -1.61 -7.99
CA MET A 204 -1.04 -0.43 -8.86
C MET A 204 -2.00 0.71 -8.48
N SER A 205 -3.12 0.39 -7.83
CA SER A 205 -4.19 1.36 -7.52
C SER A 205 -5.07 0.86 -6.38
N CYS A 206 -5.98 1.72 -5.89
CA CYS A 206 -7.04 1.36 -4.94
C CYS A 206 -6.54 0.65 -3.66
N LEU A 207 -5.37 1.03 -3.14
CA LEU A 207 -4.85 0.55 -1.86
C LEU A 207 -5.15 1.50 -0.71
N THR A 208 -5.39 2.78 -1.00
CA THR A 208 -5.77 3.81 -0.03
C THR A 208 -7.22 4.28 -0.22
N ALA A 209 -7.77 4.98 0.77
CA ALA A 209 -9.07 5.63 0.69
C ALA A 209 -9.19 6.66 -0.44
N SER A 210 -8.08 7.19 -0.94
CA SER A 210 -8.01 8.12 -2.07
C SER A 210 -7.74 7.42 -3.42
N GLY A 211 -7.69 6.09 -3.44
CA GLY A 211 -7.54 5.31 -4.67
C GLY A 211 -6.08 5.11 -5.13
N HIS A 212 -5.09 5.51 -4.33
CA HIS A 212 -3.68 5.42 -4.69
C HIS A 212 -3.14 3.99 -4.58
N GLY A 213 -2.15 3.66 -5.42
CA GLY A 213 -1.32 2.45 -5.39
C GLY A 213 -0.01 2.62 -4.63
N LEU A 214 0.88 1.62 -4.70
CA LEU A 214 2.16 1.64 -3.99
C LEU A 214 3.20 2.59 -4.59
N ARG A 215 3.13 2.90 -5.90
CA ARG A 215 4.16 3.70 -6.56
C ARG A 215 4.14 5.13 -6.03
N GLU A 216 2.98 5.75 -6.07
CA GLU A 216 2.73 7.13 -5.63
C GLU A 216 2.66 7.27 -4.10
N THR A 217 2.60 6.18 -3.34
CA THR A 217 2.61 6.22 -1.87
C THR A 217 3.94 5.70 -1.30
N LEU A 218 4.05 4.39 -1.09
CA LEU A 218 5.18 3.73 -0.45
C LEU A 218 6.50 4.00 -1.18
N PHE A 219 6.59 3.67 -2.46
CA PHE A 219 7.86 3.73 -3.18
C PHE A 219 8.29 5.18 -3.46
N TYR A 220 7.36 6.10 -3.65
CA TYR A 220 7.68 7.52 -3.68
C TYR A 220 8.14 8.04 -2.32
N SER A 221 7.58 7.58 -1.20
CA SER A 221 8.10 7.95 0.13
C SER A 221 9.50 7.40 0.40
N LEU A 222 9.86 6.23 -0.16
CA LEU A 222 11.16 5.58 0.03
C LEU A 222 12.25 6.14 -0.88
N PHE A 223 11.90 6.41 -2.15
CA PHE A 223 12.86 6.83 -3.17
C PHE A 223 12.74 8.30 -3.57
N SER A 224 11.59 8.94 -3.37
CA SER A 224 11.34 10.34 -3.74
C SER A 224 11.84 10.62 -5.18
N HIS A 225 12.79 11.55 -5.34
CA HIS A 225 13.40 11.92 -6.62
C HIS A 225 14.78 11.27 -6.82
N LEU A 226 15.05 10.13 -6.17
CA LEU A 226 16.30 9.39 -6.30
C LEU A 226 16.60 9.10 -7.77
N GLN A 227 17.71 9.66 -8.25
CA GLN A 227 18.15 9.54 -9.64
C GLN A 227 19.06 8.32 -9.81
N VAL A 228 18.95 7.63 -10.94
CA VAL A 228 19.81 6.48 -11.27
C VAL A 228 20.72 6.83 -12.45
N TYR A 229 22.01 6.60 -12.28
CA TYR A 229 23.07 6.89 -13.24
C TYR A 229 23.82 5.63 -13.68
N LYS A 230 24.53 5.71 -14.80
CA LYS A 230 25.39 4.60 -15.27
C LYS A 230 26.62 4.42 -14.38
N THR A 231 27.35 5.48 -14.08
CA THR A 231 28.63 5.42 -13.35
C THR A 231 28.74 6.44 -12.21
N ARG A 232 29.68 6.24 -11.29
CA ARG A 232 30.01 7.21 -10.23
C ARG A 232 30.44 8.56 -10.80
N ALA A 233 31.23 8.54 -11.88
CA ALA A 233 31.70 9.75 -12.55
C ALA A 233 30.53 10.56 -13.15
N ASP A 234 29.47 9.89 -13.60
CA ASP A 234 28.25 10.57 -14.07
C ASP A 234 27.51 11.28 -12.92
N ILE A 235 27.49 10.69 -11.72
CA ILE A 235 26.96 11.35 -10.52
C ILE A 235 27.80 12.59 -10.18
N GLU A 236 29.12 12.44 -10.12
CA GLU A 236 30.05 13.52 -9.77
C GLU A 236 29.93 14.72 -10.71
N SER A 237 29.85 14.45 -12.02
CA SER A 237 29.65 15.50 -13.03
C SER A 237 28.24 16.12 -13.01
N SER A 238 27.27 15.43 -12.39
CA SER A 238 25.87 15.86 -12.31
C SER A 238 25.46 16.46 -10.96
N LEU A 239 26.37 16.56 -9.98
CA LEU A 239 26.07 17.03 -8.62
C LEU A 239 25.23 18.31 -8.54
N PRO A 240 25.45 19.36 -9.37
CA PRO A 240 24.64 20.58 -9.31
C PRO A 240 23.17 20.38 -9.69
N TRP A 241 22.81 19.25 -10.30
CA TRP A 241 21.50 18.94 -10.86
C TRP A 241 20.77 17.83 -10.08
N ILE A 242 21.38 17.34 -9.00
CA ILE A 242 20.82 16.32 -8.12
C ILE A 242 20.27 17.02 -6.87
N ASN A 243 18.94 17.04 -6.75
CA ASN A 243 18.23 17.71 -5.63
C ASN A 243 17.92 16.79 -4.45
N ASP A 244 18.06 15.49 -4.64
CA ASP A 244 17.71 14.45 -3.66
C ASP A 244 18.91 13.49 -3.56
N GLY A 245 18.71 12.18 -3.58
CA GLY A 245 19.80 11.22 -3.73
C GLY A 245 20.15 10.90 -5.20
N ALA A 246 21.27 10.22 -5.38
CA ALA A 246 21.60 9.53 -6.62
C ALA A 246 22.26 8.17 -6.35
N ILE A 247 22.05 7.20 -7.24
CA ILE A 247 22.79 5.94 -7.26
C ILE A 247 23.36 5.68 -8.66
N SER A 248 24.44 4.90 -8.75
CA SER A 248 25.01 4.48 -10.04
C SER A 248 25.15 2.98 -10.13
N LEU A 249 25.04 2.43 -11.35
CA LEU A 249 25.08 0.98 -11.60
C LEU A 249 26.45 0.35 -11.28
N ASP A 250 27.52 1.12 -11.23
CA ASP A 250 28.84 0.67 -10.77
C ASP A 250 29.01 0.70 -9.23
N GLY A 251 27.96 1.09 -8.49
CA GLY A 251 27.88 1.01 -7.03
C GLY A 251 28.14 2.33 -6.28
N GLY A 252 27.90 3.48 -6.91
CA GLY A 252 27.92 4.78 -6.24
C GLY A 252 26.60 5.05 -5.52
N ILE A 253 26.67 5.62 -4.32
CA ILE A 253 25.49 6.09 -3.58
C ILE A 253 25.77 7.47 -3.01
N LEU A 254 24.95 8.44 -3.44
CA LEU A 254 24.83 9.79 -2.89
C LEU A 254 23.49 9.90 -2.18
N ARG A 255 23.53 10.24 -0.89
CA ARG A 255 22.34 10.44 -0.07
C ARG A 255 21.79 11.86 -0.21
N PRO A 256 20.49 12.08 0.07
CA PRO A 256 19.87 13.40 -0.01
C PRO A 256 20.50 14.46 0.90
N ASN A 257 21.12 14.02 1.99
CA ASN A 257 21.86 14.89 2.93
C ASN A 257 23.27 15.23 2.45
N GLY A 258 23.63 14.88 1.21
CA GLY A 258 24.94 15.13 0.62
C GLY A 258 26.04 14.14 1.01
N SER A 259 25.73 13.09 1.77
CA SER A 259 26.73 12.08 2.15
C SER A 259 26.95 11.04 1.04
N PHE A 260 28.21 10.66 0.84
CA PHE A 260 28.62 9.59 -0.06
C PHE A 260 28.85 8.30 0.73
N CYS A 261 28.39 7.16 0.20
CA CYS A 261 28.75 5.85 0.72
C CYS A 261 30.02 5.35 -0.01
N LEU A 262 31.10 5.16 0.74
CA LEU A 262 32.40 4.70 0.23
C LEU A 262 32.76 3.34 0.86
N GLY A 263 33.61 2.57 0.17
CA GLY A 263 34.03 1.24 0.58
C GLY A 263 33.34 0.11 -0.19
N ASP A 264 33.66 -1.13 0.17
CA ASP A 264 33.09 -2.31 -0.48
C ASP A 264 31.60 -2.46 -0.15
N SER A 265 30.80 -2.74 -1.18
CA SER A 265 29.37 -3.02 -1.05
C SER A 265 29.17 -4.24 -0.16
N LYS A 266 28.28 -4.11 0.82
CA LYS A 266 27.89 -5.24 1.67
C LYS A 266 27.02 -6.18 0.84
N ASN A 267 27.36 -7.46 0.80
CA ASN A 267 26.44 -8.48 0.28
C ASN A 267 25.22 -8.54 1.22
N LEU A 268 24.13 -7.93 0.79
CA LEU A 268 22.87 -7.95 1.51
C LEU A 268 22.17 -9.29 1.28
N GLU A 269 21.69 -9.85 2.38
CA GLU A 269 20.94 -11.10 2.40
C GLU A 269 19.54 -10.93 1.78
N VAL A 270 18.92 -9.76 1.99
CA VAL A 270 17.60 -9.42 1.46
C VAL A 270 17.71 -8.33 0.40
N LYS A 271 17.10 -8.60 -0.75
CA LYS A 271 17.08 -7.73 -1.92
C LYS A 271 15.72 -7.78 -2.63
N PHE A 272 15.44 -6.80 -3.48
CA PHE A 272 14.24 -6.84 -4.33
C PHE A 272 14.25 -8.08 -5.24
N ALA A 273 13.07 -8.65 -5.46
CA ALA A 273 12.93 -9.72 -6.43
C ALA A 273 13.24 -9.21 -7.85
N VAL A 274 13.88 -10.06 -8.66
CA VAL A 274 14.18 -9.72 -10.06
C VAL A 274 13.03 -10.17 -10.96
N SER A 275 12.52 -9.26 -11.78
CA SER A 275 11.52 -9.49 -12.81
C SER A 275 12.06 -10.44 -13.88
N ARG A 276 11.84 -11.74 -13.70
CA ARG A 276 12.03 -12.72 -14.78
C ARG A 276 10.78 -12.69 -15.66
N GLY A 277 10.95 -12.38 -16.95
CA GLY A 277 9.89 -12.13 -17.93
C GLY A 277 8.62 -12.94 -17.70
N VAL A 278 7.48 -12.24 -17.67
CA VAL A 278 6.22 -12.74 -17.12
C VAL A 278 5.54 -13.71 -18.08
N SER A 279 5.20 -14.89 -17.56
CA SER A 279 4.03 -15.65 -17.99
C SER A 279 2.79 -14.79 -17.75
N SER A 280 2.33 -14.06 -18.76
CA SER A 280 1.12 -13.23 -18.65
C SER A 280 -0.13 -14.10 -18.61
N LEU A 281 -1.05 -13.77 -17.69
CA LEU A 281 -2.45 -14.15 -17.89
C LEU A 281 -2.98 -13.38 -19.11
N PRO A 282 -4.01 -13.89 -19.79
CA PRO A 282 -4.71 -13.15 -20.83
C PRO A 282 -5.13 -11.75 -20.36
N GLU A 283 -4.96 -10.73 -21.21
CA GLU A 283 -5.29 -9.32 -20.91
C GLU A 283 -6.75 -9.17 -20.44
N ASP A 284 -7.68 -9.86 -21.09
CA ASP A 284 -9.11 -9.85 -20.74
C ASP A 284 -9.40 -10.20 -19.27
N ILE A 285 -8.60 -11.11 -18.68
CA ILE A 285 -8.77 -11.52 -17.28
C ILE A 285 -8.22 -10.44 -16.34
N THR A 286 -7.10 -9.84 -16.72
CA THR A 286 -6.44 -8.79 -15.93
C THR A 286 -7.31 -7.53 -15.86
N ASP A 287 -7.87 -7.10 -17.00
CA ASP A 287 -8.78 -5.95 -17.07
C ASP A 287 -10.05 -6.18 -16.22
N MET A 288 -10.58 -7.40 -16.24
CA MET A 288 -11.75 -7.75 -15.43
C MET A 288 -11.45 -7.70 -13.93
N GLU A 289 -10.29 -8.22 -13.49
CA GLU A 289 -9.84 -8.15 -12.10
C GLU A 289 -9.69 -6.70 -11.62
N GLU A 290 -9.15 -5.82 -12.47
CA GLU A 290 -9.04 -4.40 -12.18
C GLU A 290 -10.39 -3.71 -12.01
N GLN A 291 -11.34 -3.97 -12.92
CA GLN A 291 -12.69 -3.42 -12.81
C GLN A 291 -13.38 -3.89 -11.53
N VAL A 292 -13.26 -5.18 -11.19
CA VAL A 292 -13.81 -5.73 -9.93
C VAL A 292 -13.19 -5.03 -8.73
N LYS A 293 -11.86 -4.84 -8.73
CA LYS A 293 -11.16 -4.15 -7.64
C LYS A 293 -11.62 -2.70 -7.50
N LEU A 294 -11.74 -1.96 -8.60
CA LEU A 294 -12.24 -0.59 -8.61
C LEU A 294 -13.68 -0.51 -8.09
N LYS A 295 -14.58 -1.41 -8.54
CA LYS A 295 -15.96 -1.45 -8.07
C LYS A 295 -16.08 -1.81 -6.60
N ASN A 296 -15.24 -2.71 -6.09
CA ASN A 296 -15.18 -3.01 -4.66
C ASN A 296 -14.71 -1.79 -3.86
N TRP A 297 -13.71 -1.07 -4.35
CA TRP A 297 -13.25 0.17 -3.72
C TRP A 297 -14.34 1.26 -3.69
N GLU A 298 -15.02 1.51 -4.82
CA GLU A 298 -16.15 2.45 -4.92
C GLU A 298 -17.26 2.10 -3.92
N LYS A 299 -17.60 0.80 -3.82
CA LYS A 299 -18.59 0.29 -2.86
C LYS A 299 -18.19 0.57 -1.42
N GLU A 300 -16.92 0.36 -1.06
CA GLU A 300 -16.44 0.66 0.30
C GLU A 300 -16.52 2.16 0.61
N ARG A 301 -16.16 3.04 -0.33
CA ARG A 301 -16.30 4.50 -0.15
C ARG A 301 -17.76 4.90 0.07
N LEU A 302 -18.67 4.35 -0.73
CA LEU A 302 -20.10 4.64 -0.62
C LEU A 302 -20.68 4.19 0.73
N LEU A 303 -20.25 3.03 1.25
CA LEU A 303 -20.68 2.55 2.57
C LEU A 303 -20.19 3.46 3.71
N GLU A 304 -18.98 4.00 3.60
CA GLU A 304 -18.47 4.97 4.58
C GLU A 304 -19.23 6.29 4.54
N ASP A 305 -19.53 6.80 3.35
CA ASP A 305 -20.32 8.03 3.20
C ASP A 305 -21.76 7.83 3.71
N MET A 306 -22.38 6.69 3.43
CA MET A 306 -23.70 6.34 3.97
C MET A 306 -23.69 6.31 5.50
N LYS A 307 -22.68 5.68 6.11
CA LYS A 307 -22.53 5.66 7.57
C LYS A 307 -22.33 7.07 8.15
N ARG A 308 -21.51 7.89 7.51
CA ARG A 308 -21.29 9.29 7.93
C ARG A 308 -22.59 10.10 7.92
N GLU A 309 -23.40 9.92 6.88
CA GLU A 309 -24.70 10.57 6.74
C GLU A 309 -25.71 10.07 7.80
N GLU A 310 -25.73 8.76 8.09
CA GLU A 310 -26.53 8.19 9.17
C GLU A 310 -26.14 8.77 10.54
N ASP A 311 -24.86 8.90 10.83
CA ASP A 311 -24.35 9.48 12.07
C ASP A 311 -24.76 10.96 12.20
N LEU A 312 -24.66 11.74 11.12
CA LEU A 312 -25.13 13.13 11.06
C LEU A 312 -26.64 13.24 11.29
N LEU A 313 -27.42 12.38 10.63
CA LEU A 313 -28.87 12.33 10.80
C LEU A 313 -29.26 12.02 12.25
N ASN A 314 -28.54 11.11 12.91
CA ASN A 314 -28.78 10.77 14.31
C ASN A 314 -28.49 11.98 15.23
N GLN A 315 -27.37 12.69 15.00
CA GLN A 315 -27.06 13.91 15.75
C GLN A 315 -28.14 14.99 15.58
N VAL A 316 -28.63 15.20 14.35
CA VAL A 316 -29.70 16.17 14.06
C VAL A 316 -31.01 15.77 14.75
N LYS A 317 -31.36 14.48 14.73
CA LYS A 317 -32.56 13.96 15.44
C LYS A 317 -32.48 14.18 16.95
N GLU A 318 -31.30 13.97 17.55
CA GLU A 318 -31.08 14.25 18.96
C GLU A 318 -31.24 15.73 19.29
N LEU A 319 -30.66 16.62 18.49
CA LEU A 319 -30.79 18.07 18.63
C LEU A 319 -32.25 18.52 18.51
N TYR A 320 -32.97 18.00 17.50
CA TYR A 320 -34.39 18.27 17.31
C TYR A 320 -35.21 17.81 18.50
N SER A 321 -34.94 16.61 19.02
CA SER A 321 -35.62 16.07 20.20
C SER A 321 -35.40 16.96 21.43
N LYS A 322 -34.17 17.42 21.68
CA LYS A 322 -33.84 18.35 22.78
C LYS A 322 -34.60 19.67 22.64
N GLN A 323 -34.55 20.31 21.48
CA GLN A 323 -35.27 21.57 21.22
C GLN A 323 -36.79 21.42 21.37
N LYS A 324 -37.34 20.28 20.93
CA LYS A 324 -38.76 19.97 21.11
C LYS A 324 -39.13 19.86 22.60
N HIS A 325 -38.32 19.20 23.40
CA HIS A 325 -38.55 19.09 24.86
C HIS A 325 -38.43 20.46 25.54
N GLU A 326 -37.45 21.28 25.17
CA GLU A 326 -37.31 22.66 25.68
C GLU A 326 -38.54 23.50 25.36
N LEU A 327 -39.01 23.48 24.11
CA LEU A 327 -40.23 24.20 23.68
C LEU A 327 -41.46 23.75 24.46
N MET A 328 -41.64 22.43 24.63
CA MET A 328 -42.74 21.88 25.43
C MET A 328 -42.65 22.31 26.89
N GLY A 329 -41.44 22.39 27.45
CA GLY A 329 -41.18 22.91 28.79
C GLY A 329 -41.61 24.37 28.96
N TYR A 330 -41.30 25.24 27.98
CA TYR A 330 -41.79 26.62 27.97
C TYR A 330 -43.31 26.72 27.90
N LEU A 331 -43.96 25.86 27.12
CA LEU A 331 -45.42 25.85 26.94
C LEU A 331 -46.19 25.28 28.15
N THR A 332 -45.55 24.47 28.99
CA THR A 332 -46.17 23.85 30.17
C THR A 332 -45.87 24.58 31.48
N GLN A 333 -45.10 25.67 31.45
CA GLN A 333 -45.00 26.58 32.59
C GLN A 333 -46.37 27.25 32.85
N PRO A 334 -46.93 27.18 34.07
CA PRO A 334 -48.13 27.94 34.40
C PRO A 334 -47.82 29.43 34.28
N ALA A 335 -48.71 30.18 33.65
CA ALA A 335 -48.66 31.64 33.65
C ALA A 335 -48.76 32.16 35.10
N ILE A 336 -47.61 32.39 35.74
CA ILE A 336 -47.58 33.20 36.95
C ILE A 336 -47.75 34.65 36.50
N THR A 337 -48.91 35.18 36.87
CA THR A 337 -49.33 36.57 36.85
C THR A 337 -48.17 37.55 37.00
N GLN A 338 -47.79 38.25 35.92
CA GLN A 338 -47.14 39.54 36.04
C GLN A 338 -48.21 40.63 35.96
N MET A 339 -48.63 41.12 37.13
CA MET A 339 -49.15 42.47 37.25
C MET A 339 -48.15 43.31 38.03
N ALA A 340 -47.73 44.40 37.38
CA ALA A 340 -47.18 45.66 37.88
C ALA A 340 -45.92 45.62 38.78
N HIS A 341 -44.80 46.13 38.25
CA HIS A 341 -44.33 47.48 38.60
C HIS A 341 -43.19 47.97 37.68
N GLY A 342 -43.39 49.15 37.08
CA GLY A 342 -42.33 50.13 36.77
C GLY A 342 -41.62 50.08 35.40
N SER A 343 -42.03 50.95 34.47
CA SER A 343 -41.16 51.52 33.41
C SER A 343 -40.00 52.32 34.08
N PRO A 344 -38.82 52.59 33.45
CA PRO A 344 -38.63 53.15 32.10
C PRO A 344 -37.44 52.46 31.34
N THR A 345 -37.01 52.71 30.10
CA THR A 345 -37.10 53.82 29.14
C THR A 345 -36.77 53.25 27.75
N VAL A 346 -37.34 53.83 26.71
CA VAL A 346 -37.20 53.49 25.28
C VAL A 346 -35.76 53.66 24.76
N ARG A 347 -35.24 52.66 24.04
CA ARG A 347 -34.40 52.85 22.83
C ARG A 347 -34.69 51.76 21.80
N SER A 348 -35.16 52.18 20.63
CA SER A 348 -35.48 51.31 19.49
C SER A 348 -34.21 50.80 18.77
N PRO A 349 -34.27 49.61 18.14
CA PRO A 349 -33.20 49.05 17.34
C PRO A 349 -33.33 49.43 15.85
N ALA A 350 -32.20 49.64 15.19
CA ALA A 350 -32.11 49.75 13.73
C ALA A 350 -31.68 48.40 13.12
N THR A 351 -32.46 47.92 12.15
CA THR A 351 -32.07 46.98 11.08
C THR A 351 -32.02 47.79 9.77
N PRO A 352 -31.25 47.43 8.71
CA PRO A 352 -31.35 46.14 7.98
C PRO A 352 -30.00 45.60 7.44
N GLY A 353 -29.87 44.31 7.10
CA GLY A 353 -30.14 43.74 5.76
C GLY A 353 -28.88 43.01 5.26
N SER A 354 -28.91 41.68 5.07
CA SER A 354 -29.17 40.97 3.81
C SER A 354 -27.97 40.85 2.84
N ASN A 355 -27.39 39.63 2.84
CA ASN A 355 -27.07 38.80 1.66
C ASN A 355 -25.78 39.03 0.82
N PRO A 356 -25.38 38.06 -0.05
CA PRO A 356 -24.04 37.49 -0.13
C PRO A 356 -23.43 37.63 -1.55
N PHE A 357 -22.28 36.98 -1.80
CA PHE A 357 -21.53 36.87 -3.07
C PHE A 357 -20.64 38.04 -3.51
N GLY A 358 -19.34 37.73 -3.60
CA GLY A 358 -18.57 37.89 -4.84
C GLY A 358 -17.78 39.19 -5.01
N ALA A 359 -16.45 39.10 -4.91
CA ALA A 359 -15.54 39.58 -5.96
C ALA A 359 -14.11 39.10 -5.70
N LYS A 360 -13.47 38.71 -6.80
CA LYS A 360 -12.07 38.29 -6.95
C LYS A 360 -11.18 39.55 -7.17
N PRO A 361 -9.88 39.43 -7.49
CA PRO A 361 -8.75 40.09 -6.82
C PRO A 361 -8.29 41.41 -7.47
N SER A 362 -7.38 42.13 -6.80
CA SER A 362 -6.50 43.10 -7.47
C SER A 362 -5.07 43.08 -6.90
N HIS A 363 -4.15 43.28 -7.84
CA HIS A 363 -2.70 43.28 -7.76
C HIS A 363 -2.09 44.48 -7.02
N MET A 364 -0.77 44.34 -6.78
CA MET A 364 0.28 45.36 -6.62
C MET A 364 0.45 46.01 -5.24
N GLN A 365 1.47 45.54 -4.52
CA GLN A 365 2.82 46.13 -4.61
C GLN A 365 3.90 45.06 -4.47
#